data_AF-A0A6G3UNH7-F1
#
_entry.id   AF-A0A6G3UNH7-F1
#
_cell.length_a   1.000
_cell.length_b   1.000
_cell.length_c   1.000
_cell.angle_alpha   90.00
_cell.angle_beta   90.00
_cell.angle_gamma   90.00
#
_symmetry.space_group_name_H-M   'P 1'
#
loop_
_entity.id
_entity.type
_entity.pdbx_description
1 polymer ?
#
loop_
_entity_poly.entity_id
_entity_poly.type
_entity_poly.pdbx_seq_one_letter_code
_entity_poly.pdbx_strand_id
1 'polypeptide(L)'
;MVALIPSFVCLLLFCAGLVRDRRRVSNAVLLGLSVVFAVVALLLHVASERAQLGRDLVVVLLTLAGVGVVTLAWFLIANGITMVRKEGRSPANLLSLGAGTALVALLGLLITALVLHTHTLLVVAATAVALAGYIAFLFLCFLVYGSLYGRLRIRRRADFVVVLGSGLIGGTTVPPLLAGRLDRARKEHARLSRKGRRPVLLTSGGQGPDEKVPESHAMADYLVAQGVSADLIQREDRSTTTDENLTFSGALMERQNPDYRCVIVTNNYHVFRTAVTARRTGIRGHVIGAPTAAYFWPSAMIREFVALLVSYRRTNAVIFLLVLLSGLFIWWLGWPSPGALPL
;
A
#
# COMPACT_ATOMS: atom_id res chain seq x y z
N MET A 1 -29.65 0.23 15.96
CA MET A 1 -29.14 1.62 15.89
C MET A 1 -27.85 1.84 16.70
N VAL A 2 -27.79 1.47 17.99
CA VAL A 2 -26.58 1.68 18.83
C VAL A 2 -25.32 1.01 18.28
N ALA A 3 -25.43 -0.20 17.72
CA ALA A 3 -24.30 -0.93 17.15
C ALA A 3 -23.62 -0.22 15.95
N LEU A 4 -24.30 0.72 15.28
CA LEU A 4 -23.74 1.48 14.15
C LEU A 4 -22.93 2.70 14.58
N ILE A 5 -23.01 3.12 15.85
CA ILE A 5 -22.33 4.32 16.35
C ILE A 5 -20.82 4.29 16.03
N PRO A 6 -20.07 3.20 16.29
CA PRO A 6 -18.64 3.16 15.96
C PRO A 6 -18.36 3.34 14.46
N SER A 7 -19.22 2.78 13.60
CA SER A 7 -19.10 2.94 12.15
C SER A 7 -19.26 4.41 11.73
N PHE A 8 -20.30 5.09 12.23
CA PHE A 8 -20.54 6.49 11.95
C PHE A 8 -19.42 7.39 12.47
N VAL A 9 -18.91 7.15 13.68
CA VAL A 9 -17.78 7.91 14.23
C VAL A 9 -16.54 7.75 13.36
N CYS A 10 -16.19 6.52 12.97
CA CYS A 10 -15.06 6.28 12.06
C CYS A 10 -15.24 6.98 10.71
N LEU A 11 -16.45 6.95 10.15
CA LEU A 11 -16.76 7.60 8.87
C LEU A 11 -16.67 9.13 8.97
N LEU A 12 -17.14 9.74 10.06
CA LEU A 12 -17.03 11.17 10.29
C LEU A 12 -15.56 11.60 10.42
N LEU A 13 -14.78 10.87 11.20
CA LEU A 13 -13.33 11.11 11.34
C LEU A 13 -12.59 10.93 10.01
N PHE A 14 -12.99 9.95 9.20
CA PHE A 14 -12.50 9.77 7.85
C PHE A 14 -12.80 10.98 6.95
N CYS A 15 -14.04 11.46 6.93
CA CYS A 15 -14.45 12.64 6.16
C CYS A 15 -13.67 13.89 6.60
N ALA A 16 -13.54 14.13 7.91
CA ALA A 16 -12.72 15.20 8.45
C ALA A 16 -11.24 15.08 8.03
N GLY A 17 -10.71 13.85 8.07
CA GLY A 17 -9.36 13.52 7.63
C GLY A 17 -9.12 13.79 6.14
N LEU A 18 -10.10 13.50 5.27
CA LEU A 18 -10.05 13.79 3.83
C LEU A 18 -10.02 15.28 3.51
N VAL A 19 -10.74 16.09 4.29
CA VAL A 19 -10.72 17.55 4.15
C VAL A 19 -9.39 18.13 4.59
N ARG A 20 -8.83 17.63 5.71
CA ARG A 20 -7.57 18.12 6.27
C ARG A 20 -6.35 17.72 5.44
N ASP A 21 -6.17 16.43 5.17
CA ASP A 21 -5.11 15.95 4.27
C ASP A 21 -5.43 14.52 3.79
N ARG A 22 -5.65 14.40 2.48
CA ARG A 22 -5.98 13.14 1.77
C ARG A 22 -4.84 12.12 1.80
N ARG A 23 -3.63 12.52 2.18
CA ARG A 23 -2.43 11.67 2.12
C ARG A 23 -2.16 10.94 3.44
N ARG A 24 -3.05 11.07 4.43
CA ARG A 24 -2.90 10.41 5.74
C ARG A 24 -3.26 8.93 5.63
N VAL A 25 -2.38 8.07 6.17
CA VAL A 25 -2.64 6.63 6.31
C VAL A 25 -3.83 6.36 7.24
N SER A 26 -4.06 7.22 8.23
CA SER A 26 -5.23 7.11 9.12
C SER A 26 -6.55 7.14 8.37
N ASN A 27 -6.64 7.84 7.23
CA ASN A 27 -7.86 7.86 6.44
C ASN A 27 -8.17 6.46 5.86
N ALA A 28 -7.14 5.72 5.43
CA ALA A 28 -7.32 4.36 4.94
C ALA A 28 -7.85 3.44 6.05
N VAL A 29 -7.27 3.53 7.25
CA VAL A 29 -7.67 2.72 8.41
C VAL A 29 -9.08 3.10 8.90
N LEU A 30 -9.41 4.39 9.02
CA LEU A 30 -10.73 4.85 9.44
C LEU A 30 -11.83 4.42 8.46
N LEU A 31 -11.56 4.47 7.16
CA LEU A 31 -12.47 3.95 6.16
C LEU A 31 -12.68 2.44 6.34
N GLY A 32 -11.60 1.67 6.49
CA GLY A 32 -11.67 0.23 6.74
C GLY A 32 -12.47 -0.11 8.01
N LEU A 33 -12.18 0.56 9.13
CA LEU A 33 -12.89 0.38 10.39
C LEU A 33 -14.37 0.73 10.27
N SER A 34 -14.72 1.80 9.53
CA SER A 34 -16.13 2.17 9.32
C SER A 34 -16.91 1.04 8.63
N VAL A 35 -16.30 0.39 7.63
CA VAL A 35 -16.91 -0.74 6.91
C VAL A 35 -16.99 -1.97 7.81
N VAL A 36 -15.92 -2.31 8.53
CA VAL A 36 -15.92 -3.47 9.45
C VAL A 36 -17.01 -3.32 10.51
N PHE A 37 -17.09 -2.16 11.17
CA PHE A 37 -18.13 -1.91 12.18
C PHE A 37 -19.54 -1.91 11.58
N ALA A 38 -19.73 -1.41 10.36
CA ALA A 38 -21.03 -1.49 9.69
C ALA A 38 -21.45 -2.95 9.44
N VAL A 39 -20.52 -3.78 8.94
CA VAL A 39 -20.79 -5.21 8.68
C VAL A 39 -21.08 -5.95 9.97
N VAL A 40 -20.30 -5.74 11.02
CA VAL A 40 -20.54 -6.37 12.33
C VAL A 40 -21.90 -5.94 12.91
N ALA A 41 -22.22 -4.64 12.87
CA ALA A 41 -23.50 -4.14 13.33
C ALA A 41 -24.68 -4.73 12.56
N LEU A 42 -24.54 -4.90 11.24
CA LEU A 42 -25.55 -5.52 10.39
C LEU A 42 -25.73 -7.00 10.75
N LEU A 43 -24.65 -7.75 10.93
CA LEU A 43 -24.70 -9.17 11.32
C LEU A 43 -25.36 -9.35 12.69
N LEU A 44 -25.00 -8.52 13.66
CA LEU A 44 -25.63 -8.53 14.99
C LEU A 44 -27.12 -8.21 14.92
N HIS A 45 -27.50 -7.24 14.09
CA HIS A 45 -28.91 -6.90 13.90
C HIS A 45 -29.70 -8.06 13.28
N VAL A 46 -29.19 -8.66 12.20
CA VAL A 46 -29.85 -9.82 11.58
C VAL A 46 -29.92 -11.00 12.54
N ALA A 47 -28.86 -11.27 13.30
CA ALA A 47 -28.85 -12.34 14.29
C ALA A 47 -29.86 -12.11 15.43
N SER A 48 -30.09 -10.85 15.83
CA SER A 48 -31.09 -10.50 16.85
C SER A 48 -32.53 -10.67 16.37
N GLU A 49 -32.80 -10.37 15.10
CA GLU A 49 -34.15 -10.45 14.52
C GLU A 49 -34.47 -11.86 13.99
N ARG A 50 -33.46 -12.53 13.43
CA ARG A 50 -33.59 -13.81 12.73
C ARG A 50 -32.34 -14.65 12.98
N ALA A 51 -32.30 -15.31 14.14
CA ALA A 51 -31.14 -16.07 14.60
C ALA A 51 -30.63 -17.12 13.58
N GLN A 52 -31.53 -17.84 12.91
CA GLN A 52 -31.14 -18.83 11.89
C GLN A 52 -30.45 -18.16 10.70
N LEU A 53 -31.05 -17.12 10.11
CA LEU A 53 -30.44 -16.39 9.00
C LEU A 53 -29.12 -15.73 9.41
N GLY A 54 -29.03 -15.21 10.64
CA GLY A 54 -27.78 -14.66 11.17
C GLY A 54 -26.66 -15.71 11.21
N ARG A 55 -26.96 -16.92 11.71
CA ARG A 55 -26.00 -18.04 11.70
C ARG A 55 -25.60 -18.44 10.28
N ASP A 56 -26.58 -18.62 9.40
CA ASP A 56 -26.33 -19.04 8.01
C ASP A 56 -25.45 -18.01 7.28
N LEU A 57 -25.70 -16.71 7.47
CA LEU A 57 -24.86 -15.63 6.94
C LEU A 57 -23.42 -15.70 7.46
N VAL A 58 -23.22 -15.93 8.76
CA VAL A 58 -21.88 -16.07 9.34
C VAL A 58 -21.15 -17.27 8.75
N VAL A 59 -21.83 -18.42 8.62
CA VAL A 59 -21.26 -19.62 8.00
C VAL A 59 -20.85 -19.33 6.56
N VAL A 60 -21.73 -18.74 5.75
CA VAL A 60 -21.44 -18.37 4.36
C VAL A 60 -20.23 -17.43 4.28
N LEU A 61 -20.16 -16.40 5.14
CA LEU A 61 -19.03 -15.47 5.15
C LEU A 61 -17.71 -16.16 5.53
N LEU A 62 -17.72 -17.07 6.50
CA LEU A 62 -16.54 -17.84 6.89
C LEU A 62 -16.10 -18.79 5.78
N THR A 63 -17.04 -19.47 5.11
CA THR A 63 -16.75 -20.32 3.96
C THR A 63 -16.13 -19.52 2.81
N LEU A 64 -16.73 -18.37 2.46
CA LEU A 64 -16.20 -17.48 1.43
C LEU A 64 -14.80 -16.96 1.79
N ALA A 65 -14.57 -16.61 3.07
CA ALA A 65 -13.25 -16.21 3.55
C ALA A 65 -12.23 -17.35 3.39
N GLY A 66 -12.59 -18.59 3.76
CA GLY A 66 -11.73 -19.76 3.60
C GLY A 66 -11.36 -20.03 2.14
N VAL A 67 -12.35 -20.07 1.24
CA VAL A 67 -12.15 -20.22 -0.21
C VAL A 67 -11.30 -19.08 -0.76
N GLY A 68 -11.53 -17.85 -0.30
CA GLY A 68 -10.77 -16.67 -0.66
C GLY A 68 -9.29 -16.78 -0.28
N VAL A 69 -8.98 -17.26 0.94
CA VAL A 69 -7.60 -17.48 1.40
C VAL A 69 -6.89 -18.54 0.56
N VAL A 70 -7.53 -19.66 0.25
CA VAL A 70 -6.96 -20.71 -0.61
C VAL A 70 -6.67 -20.17 -2.01
N THR A 71 -7.64 -19.46 -2.59
CA THR A 71 -7.51 -18.86 -3.93
C THR A 71 -6.40 -17.82 -3.97
N LEU A 72 -6.30 -16.98 -2.93
CA LEU A 72 -5.25 -15.98 -2.80
C LEU A 72 -3.88 -16.63 -2.65
N ALA A 73 -3.75 -17.67 -1.83
CA ALA A 73 -2.49 -18.40 -1.64
C ALA A 73 -1.99 -18.98 -2.98
N TRP A 74 -2.87 -19.66 -3.73
CA TRP A 74 -2.57 -20.15 -5.06
C TRP A 74 -2.11 -19.03 -6.01
N PHE A 75 -2.87 -17.94 -6.09
CA PHE A 75 -2.55 -16.80 -6.94
C PHE A 75 -1.18 -16.18 -6.61
N LEU A 76 -0.88 -15.99 -5.32
CA LEU A 76 0.37 -15.38 -4.86
C LEU A 76 1.58 -16.28 -5.14
N ILE A 77 1.44 -17.59 -5.00
CA ILE A 77 2.47 -18.57 -5.38
C ILE A 77 2.72 -18.53 -6.89
N ALA A 78 1.66 -18.59 -7.70
CA ALA A 78 1.76 -18.51 -9.16
C ALA A 78 2.39 -17.18 -9.64
N ASN A 79 2.02 -16.06 -9.02
CA ASN A 79 2.63 -14.76 -9.29
C ASN A 79 4.11 -14.73 -8.89
N GLY A 80 4.46 -15.25 -7.72
CA GLY A 80 5.84 -15.33 -7.25
C GLY A 80 6.73 -16.17 -8.18
N ILE A 81 6.24 -17.32 -8.65
CA ILE A 81 6.94 -18.14 -9.65
C ILE A 81 7.13 -17.37 -10.95
N THR A 82 6.10 -16.66 -11.41
CA THR A 82 6.18 -15.84 -12.63
C THR A 82 7.20 -14.71 -12.50
N MET A 83 7.26 -14.05 -11.35
CA MET A 83 8.23 -12.99 -11.06
C MET A 83 9.66 -13.52 -11.06
N VAL A 84 9.92 -14.65 -10.40
CA VAL A 84 11.24 -15.29 -10.39
C VAL A 84 11.69 -15.67 -11.80
N ARG A 85 10.77 -16.15 -12.65
CA ARG A 85 11.06 -16.53 -14.04
C ARG A 85 11.35 -15.33 -14.95
N LYS A 86 10.63 -14.22 -14.80
CA LYS A 86 10.73 -13.06 -15.69
C LYS A 86 11.73 -12.00 -15.23
N GLU A 87 11.83 -11.79 -13.93
CA GLU A 87 12.57 -10.68 -13.32
C GLU A 87 13.76 -11.17 -12.45
N GLY A 88 13.96 -12.50 -12.35
CA GLY A 88 15.05 -13.11 -11.58
C GLY A 88 14.80 -13.21 -10.07
N ARG A 89 15.77 -13.80 -9.36
CA ARG A 89 15.72 -13.99 -7.91
C ARG A 89 16.23 -12.75 -7.18
N SER A 90 15.31 -12.02 -6.56
CA SER A 90 15.62 -10.94 -5.61
C SER A 90 14.66 -11.02 -4.42
N PRO A 91 15.01 -10.48 -3.23
CA PRO A 91 14.11 -10.47 -2.09
C PRO A 91 12.75 -9.85 -2.41
N ALA A 92 12.72 -8.79 -3.24
CA ALA A 92 11.49 -8.15 -3.69
C ALA A 92 10.62 -9.07 -4.56
N ASN A 93 11.23 -9.84 -5.46
CA ASN A 93 10.52 -10.76 -6.35
C ASN A 93 10.01 -12.02 -5.62
N LEU A 94 10.57 -12.34 -4.46
CA LEU A 94 10.16 -13.46 -3.62
C LEU A 94 9.02 -13.14 -2.65
N LEU A 95 8.66 -11.85 -2.48
CA LEU A 95 7.63 -11.44 -1.52
C LEU A 95 6.27 -12.11 -1.76
N SER A 96 5.81 -12.18 -3.01
CA SER A 96 4.54 -12.83 -3.34
C SER A 96 4.59 -14.33 -3.07
N LEU A 97 5.69 -14.99 -3.43
CA LEU A 97 5.87 -16.41 -3.15
C LEU A 97 5.87 -16.69 -1.64
N GLY A 98 6.63 -15.90 -0.87
CA GLY A 98 6.69 -16.01 0.58
C GLY A 98 5.34 -15.77 1.25
N ALA A 99 4.58 -14.76 0.80
CA ALA A 99 3.24 -14.49 1.31
C ALA A 99 2.27 -15.65 1.01
N GLY A 100 2.30 -16.20 -0.21
CA GLY A 100 1.48 -17.34 -0.58
C GLY A 100 1.81 -18.61 0.23
N THR A 101 3.11 -18.92 0.40
CA THR A 101 3.56 -20.04 1.24
C THR A 101 3.17 -19.85 2.71
N ALA A 102 3.27 -18.62 3.25
CA ALA A 102 2.85 -18.32 4.61
C ALA A 102 1.34 -18.55 4.82
N LEU A 103 0.49 -18.24 3.83
CA LEU A 103 -0.93 -18.56 3.88
C LEU A 103 -1.20 -20.07 3.89
N VAL A 104 -0.47 -20.85 3.08
CA VAL A 104 -0.58 -22.32 3.10
C VAL A 104 -0.15 -22.87 4.46
N ALA A 105 0.95 -22.39 5.02
CA ALA A 105 1.40 -22.79 6.36
C ALA A 105 0.37 -22.44 7.45
N LEU A 106 -0.27 -21.27 7.36
CA LEU A 106 -1.35 -20.87 8.27
C LEU A 106 -2.57 -21.80 8.17
N LEU A 107 -2.97 -22.20 6.95
CA LEU A 107 -4.05 -23.17 6.75
C LEU A 107 -3.68 -24.54 7.34
N GLY A 108 -2.46 -25.01 7.12
CA GLY A 108 -1.95 -26.25 7.71
C GLY A 108 -1.95 -26.22 9.24
N LEU A 109 -1.51 -25.11 9.83
CA LEU A 109 -1.56 -24.88 11.27
C LEU A 109 -3.00 -24.91 11.80
N LEU A 110 -3.93 -24.25 11.12
CA LEU A 110 -5.34 -24.21 11.52
C LEU A 110 -5.97 -25.61 11.46
N ILE A 111 -5.77 -26.36 10.37
CA ILE A 111 -6.24 -27.74 10.25
C ILE A 111 -5.64 -28.62 11.35
N THR A 112 -4.33 -28.50 11.59
CA THR A 112 -3.65 -29.28 12.63
C THR A 112 -4.20 -28.98 14.02
N ALA A 113 -4.44 -27.71 14.34
CA ALA A 113 -5.03 -27.29 15.60
C ALA A 113 -6.47 -27.80 15.76
N LEU A 114 -7.26 -27.80 14.69
CA LEU A 114 -8.63 -28.30 14.67
C LEU A 114 -8.73 -29.82 14.70
N VAL A 115 -7.70 -30.56 14.26
CA VAL A 115 -7.68 -32.03 14.31
C VAL A 115 -7.17 -32.52 15.67
N LEU A 116 -6.10 -31.92 16.18
CA LEU A 116 -5.46 -32.36 17.42
C LEU A 116 -6.12 -31.80 18.69
N HIS A 117 -6.92 -30.73 18.56
CA HIS A 117 -7.66 -30.10 19.66
C HIS A 117 -6.84 -29.76 20.91
N THR A 118 -5.50 -29.62 20.79
CA THR A 118 -4.67 -29.27 21.94
C THR A 118 -4.79 -27.78 22.22
N HIS A 119 -4.90 -27.41 23.50
CA HIS A 119 -5.04 -26.02 23.93
C HIS A 119 -3.93 -25.13 23.35
N THR A 120 -2.68 -25.59 23.40
CA THR A 120 -1.53 -24.89 22.84
C THR A 120 -1.68 -24.63 21.34
N LEU A 121 -2.04 -25.64 20.54
CA LEU A 121 -2.17 -25.45 19.08
C LEU A 121 -3.33 -24.53 18.73
N LEU A 122 -4.46 -24.63 19.43
CA LEU A 122 -5.60 -23.74 19.21
C LEU A 122 -5.26 -22.28 19.51
N VAL A 123 -4.55 -22.01 20.61
CA VAL A 123 -4.14 -20.64 20.96
C VAL A 123 -3.08 -20.11 19.98
N VAL A 124 -2.12 -20.93 19.58
CA VAL A 124 -1.10 -20.56 18.57
C VAL A 124 -1.77 -20.26 17.22
N ALA A 125 -2.68 -21.13 16.76
CA ALA A 125 -3.42 -20.92 15.52
C ALA A 125 -4.29 -19.66 15.58
N ALA A 126 -5.03 -19.44 16.66
CA ALA A 126 -5.85 -18.24 16.84
C ALA A 126 -4.99 -16.96 16.84
N THR A 127 -3.84 -16.98 17.52
CA THR A 127 -2.89 -15.86 17.54
C THR A 127 -2.33 -15.58 16.15
N ALA A 128 -1.94 -16.63 15.41
CA ALA A 128 -1.44 -16.51 14.04
C ALA A 128 -2.52 -15.96 13.08
N VAL A 129 -3.77 -16.42 13.21
CA VAL A 129 -4.92 -15.91 12.46
C VAL A 129 -5.20 -14.44 12.80
N ALA A 130 -5.09 -14.03 14.07
CA ALA A 130 -5.28 -12.64 14.47
C ALA A 130 -4.21 -11.72 13.86
N LEU A 131 -2.94 -12.13 13.89
CA LEU A 131 -1.84 -11.40 13.25
C LEU A 131 -2.01 -11.33 11.72
N ALA A 132 -2.37 -12.45 11.08
CA ALA A 132 -2.64 -12.49 9.65
C ALA A 132 -3.84 -11.60 9.28
N GLY A 133 -4.91 -11.62 10.09
CA GLY A 133 -6.09 -10.78 9.95
C GLY A 133 -5.77 -9.29 10.07
N TYR A 134 -4.90 -8.90 11.02
CA TYR A 134 -4.41 -7.53 11.13
C TYR A 134 -3.66 -7.08 9.87
N ILE A 135 -2.73 -7.90 9.38
CA ILE A 135 -1.97 -7.60 8.15
C ILE A 135 -2.90 -7.54 6.93
N ALA A 136 -3.83 -8.50 6.80
CA ALA A 136 -4.81 -8.53 5.72
C ALA A 136 -5.73 -7.30 5.75
N PHE A 137 -6.19 -6.89 6.94
CA PHE A 137 -6.99 -5.69 7.13
C PHE A 137 -6.23 -4.43 6.66
N LEU A 138 -4.98 -4.27 7.07
CA LEU A 138 -4.16 -3.13 6.63
C LEU A 138 -3.89 -3.17 5.13
N PHE A 139 -3.65 -4.35 4.56
CA PHE A 139 -3.45 -4.52 3.12
C PHE A 139 -4.71 -4.14 2.34
N LEU A 140 -5.90 -4.57 2.80
CA LEU A 140 -7.17 -4.18 2.20
C LEU A 140 -7.39 -2.67 2.29
N CYS A 141 -7.12 -2.06 3.44
CA CYS A 141 -7.17 -0.60 3.61
C CYS A 141 -6.24 0.10 2.60
N PHE A 142 -5.02 -0.42 2.43
CA PHE A 142 -4.04 0.08 1.47
C PHE A 142 -4.56 -0.02 0.01
N LEU A 143 -5.13 -1.16 -0.39
CA LEU A 143 -5.69 -1.38 -1.73
C LEU A 143 -6.88 -0.46 -2.02
N VAL A 144 -7.86 -0.45 -1.11
CA VAL A 144 -9.11 0.32 -1.27
C VAL A 144 -8.82 1.80 -1.28
N TYR A 145 -8.08 2.29 -0.27
CA TYR A 145 -7.80 3.71 -0.16
C TYR A 145 -6.80 4.18 -1.21
N GLY A 146 -5.81 3.37 -1.59
CA GLY A 146 -4.90 3.70 -2.69
C GLY A 146 -5.63 3.87 -4.02
N SER A 147 -6.59 2.99 -4.30
CA SER A 147 -7.47 3.09 -5.47
C SER A 147 -8.37 4.31 -5.43
N LEU A 148 -8.96 4.62 -4.25
CA LEU A 148 -9.75 5.82 -4.05
C LEU A 148 -8.91 7.09 -4.27
N TYR A 149 -7.73 7.16 -3.64
CA TYR A 149 -6.83 8.29 -3.72
C TYR A 149 -6.40 8.57 -5.17
N GLY A 150 -6.05 7.52 -5.93
CA GLY A 150 -5.67 7.65 -7.35
C GLY A 150 -6.78 8.19 -8.25
N ARG A 151 -8.05 8.08 -7.84
CA ARG A 151 -9.23 8.62 -8.55
C ARG A 151 -9.58 10.05 -8.12
N LEU A 152 -9.00 10.57 -7.04
CA LEU A 152 -9.29 11.92 -6.56
C LEU A 152 -8.75 12.96 -7.55
N ARG A 153 -9.64 13.73 -8.17
CA ARG A 153 -9.26 14.74 -9.17
C ARG A 153 -8.37 15.84 -8.59
N ILE A 154 -7.35 16.21 -9.36
CA ILE A 154 -6.56 17.43 -9.16
C ILE A 154 -7.45 18.64 -9.49
N ARG A 155 -7.94 19.34 -8.46
CA ARG A 155 -8.67 20.61 -8.60
C ARG A 155 -7.78 21.85 -8.44
N ARG A 156 -6.48 21.67 -8.19
CA ARG A 156 -5.58 22.77 -7.82
C ARG A 156 -4.55 23.08 -8.91
N ARG A 157 -4.20 24.36 -8.92
CA ARG A 157 -3.07 24.97 -9.63
C ARG A 157 -1.77 24.20 -9.30
N ALA A 158 -0.95 23.89 -10.30
CA ALA A 158 0.39 23.34 -10.15
C ALA A 158 1.38 24.10 -11.03
N ASP A 159 2.56 24.33 -10.47
CA ASP A 159 3.67 25.10 -11.03
C ASP A 159 4.83 24.17 -11.42
N PHE A 160 4.81 22.94 -10.90
CA PHE A 160 5.75 21.88 -11.22
C PHE A 160 5.03 20.56 -11.54
N VAL A 161 5.60 19.79 -12.46
CA VAL A 161 5.26 18.39 -12.70
C VAL A 161 6.53 17.57 -12.44
N VAL A 162 6.57 16.90 -11.29
CA VAL A 162 7.72 16.11 -10.84
C VAL A 162 7.56 14.68 -11.32
N VAL A 163 8.54 14.12 -12.02
CA VAL A 163 8.56 12.72 -12.45
C VAL A 163 9.58 11.97 -11.61
N LEU A 164 9.14 10.90 -10.94
CA LEU A 164 10.03 10.07 -10.13
C LEU A 164 10.68 8.96 -10.97
N GLY A 165 11.97 8.75 -10.74
CA GLY A 165 12.77 7.65 -11.28
C GLY A 165 12.29 6.24 -10.86
N SER A 166 12.73 5.24 -11.61
CA SER A 166 12.48 3.80 -11.37
C SER A 166 13.55 2.86 -11.92
N GLY A 167 14.75 3.36 -12.19
CA GLY A 167 15.87 2.63 -12.77
C GLY A 167 15.94 2.68 -14.30
N LEU A 168 17.15 2.49 -14.84
CA LEU A 168 17.47 2.40 -16.26
C LEU A 168 17.83 0.96 -16.71
N ILE A 169 17.50 0.61 -17.95
CA ILE A 169 17.97 -0.62 -18.60
C ILE A 169 19.38 -0.38 -19.14
N GLY A 170 20.32 -1.28 -18.82
CA GLY A 170 21.71 -1.17 -19.26
C GLY A 170 22.41 0.10 -18.76
N GLY A 171 21.87 0.73 -17.73
CA GLY A 171 22.37 1.95 -17.11
C GLY A 171 22.20 3.24 -17.92
N THR A 172 21.50 3.22 -19.06
CA THR A 172 21.30 4.39 -19.92
C THR A 172 19.90 4.49 -20.52
N THR A 173 19.21 3.36 -20.70
CA THR A 173 17.97 3.30 -21.48
C THR A 173 16.74 3.39 -20.57
N VAL A 174 15.81 4.28 -20.90
CA VAL A 174 14.53 4.42 -20.18
C VAL A 174 13.67 3.16 -20.39
N PRO A 175 13.32 2.38 -19.34
CA PRO A 175 12.43 1.23 -19.48
C PRO A 175 10.99 1.63 -19.83
N PRO A 176 10.16 0.72 -20.39
CA PRO A 176 8.76 1.00 -20.70
C PRO A 176 7.95 1.56 -19.52
N LEU A 177 8.26 1.10 -18.30
CA LEU A 177 7.59 1.55 -17.07
C LEU A 177 7.91 3.02 -16.75
N LEU A 178 9.17 3.46 -16.95
CA LEU A 178 9.60 4.84 -16.78
C LEU A 178 9.12 5.73 -17.93
N ALA A 179 9.16 5.23 -19.17
CA ALA A 179 8.58 5.90 -20.33
C ALA A 179 7.09 6.22 -20.11
N GLY A 180 6.32 5.26 -19.58
CA GLY A 180 4.92 5.48 -19.23
C GLY A 180 4.71 6.60 -18.19
N ARG A 181 5.65 6.78 -17.24
CA ARG A 181 5.62 7.92 -16.30
C ARG A 181 5.89 9.24 -17.02
N LEU A 182 6.91 9.28 -17.88
CA LEU A 182 7.30 10.46 -18.65
C LEU A 182 6.18 10.91 -19.59
N ASP A 183 5.54 9.96 -20.28
CA ASP A 183 4.38 10.24 -21.14
C ASP A 183 3.19 10.77 -20.35
N ARG A 184 2.92 10.19 -19.16
CA ARG A 184 1.87 10.68 -18.27
C ARG A 184 2.18 12.10 -17.81
N ALA A 185 3.42 12.39 -17.46
CA ALA A 185 3.89 13.71 -17.05
C ALA A 185 3.76 14.74 -18.20
N ARG A 186 4.18 14.37 -19.41
CA ARG A 186 4.04 15.20 -20.62
C ARG A 186 2.57 15.54 -20.89
N LYS A 187 1.66 14.57 -20.80
CA LYS A 187 0.21 14.80 -20.97
C LYS A 187 -0.34 15.77 -19.92
N GLU A 188 0.08 15.63 -18.66
CA GLU A 188 -0.36 16.52 -17.59
C GLU A 188 0.25 17.91 -17.68
N HIS A 189 1.53 18.02 -18.05
CA HIS A 189 2.18 19.27 -18.40
C HIS A 189 1.39 19.98 -19.51
N ALA A 190 1.11 19.31 -20.63
CA ALA A 190 0.33 19.88 -21.73
C ALA A 190 -1.08 20.31 -21.31
N ARG A 191 -1.76 19.51 -20.46
CA ARG A 191 -3.09 19.85 -19.92
C ARG A 191 -3.04 21.10 -19.04
N LEU A 192 -2.02 21.24 -18.21
CA LEU A 192 -1.81 22.41 -17.37
C LEU A 192 -1.46 23.62 -18.25
N SER A 193 -0.65 23.44 -19.29
CA SER A 193 -0.20 24.54 -20.13
C SER A 193 -1.32 25.18 -20.96
N ARG A 194 -2.26 24.36 -21.47
CA ARG A 194 -3.47 24.86 -22.14
C ARG A 194 -4.36 25.76 -21.26
N LYS A 195 -4.21 25.69 -19.93
CA LYS A 195 -4.93 26.56 -19.00
C LYS A 195 -4.19 27.87 -18.70
N GLY A 196 -3.29 28.28 -19.60
CA GLY A 196 -2.49 29.51 -19.48
C GLY A 196 -1.32 29.39 -18.52
N ARG A 197 -0.82 28.18 -18.25
CA ARG A 197 0.33 27.93 -17.38
C ARG A 197 1.52 27.43 -18.19
N ARG A 198 2.70 27.40 -17.58
CA ARG A 198 3.87 26.68 -18.09
C ARG A 198 4.59 26.06 -16.90
N PRO A 199 4.10 24.93 -16.36
CA PRO A 199 4.75 24.32 -15.21
C PRO A 199 6.09 23.73 -15.60
N VAL A 200 7.07 23.80 -14.70
CA VAL A 200 8.39 23.17 -14.92
C VAL A 200 8.24 21.65 -14.80
N LEU A 201 8.78 20.90 -15.75
CA LEU A 201 8.93 19.45 -15.66
C LEU A 201 10.21 19.13 -14.90
N LEU A 202 10.09 18.58 -13.69
CA LEU A 202 11.23 18.21 -12.86
C LEU A 202 11.44 16.69 -12.92
N THR A 203 12.53 16.23 -13.52
CA THR A 203 12.92 14.81 -13.50
C THR A 203 13.78 14.56 -12.25
N SER A 204 13.38 13.60 -11.41
CA SER A 204 14.04 13.32 -10.12
C SER A 204 14.45 11.86 -10.03
N GLY A 205 15.77 11.66 -9.95
CA GLY A 205 16.44 10.38 -9.88
C GLY A 205 17.94 10.57 -10.11
N GLY A 206 18.74 10.21 -9.11
CA GLY A 206 20.19 10.18 -9.19
C GLY A 206 20.72 8.95 -9.91
N GLN A 207 21.99 8.64 -9.66
CA GLN A 207 22.68 7.52 -10.31
C GLN A 207 22.74 6.32 -9.39
N GLY A 208 22.07 5.23 -9.80
CA GLY A 208 22.18 3.94 -9.14
C GLY A 208 23.53 3.25 -9.38
N PRO A 209 23.90 2.24 -8.56
CA PRO A 209 25.17 1.51 -8.71
C PRO A 209 25.32 0.83 -10.08
N ASP A 210 24.21 0.40 -10.66
CA ASP A 210 24.15 -0.28 -11.97
C ASP A 210 23.90 0.70 -13.13
N GLU A 211 23.98 2.01 -12.88
CA GLU A 211 23.65 3.05 -13.85
C GLU A 211 24.88 3.83 -14.31
N LYS A 212 24.94 4.11 -15.62
CA LYS A 212 26.05 4.88 -16.23
C LYS A 212 25.80 6.38 -16.22
N VAL A 213 24.53 6.77 -16.12
CA VAL A 213 24.08 8.16 -16.03
C VAL A 213 22.99 8.26 -14.97
N PRO A 214 22.80 9.42 -14.32
CA PRO A 214 21.67 9.62 -13.43
C PRO A 214 20.35 9.45 -14.18
N GLU A 215 19.36 8.82 -13.55
CA GLU A 215 18.05 8.57 -14.15
C GLU A 215 17.42 9.86 -14.70
N SER A 216 17.53 10.96 -13.95
CA SER A 216 16.97 12.27 -14.31
C SER A 216 17.49 12.83 -15.63
N HIS A 217 18.73 12.51 -16.01
CA HIS A 217 19.33 12.93 -17.28
C HIS A 217 18.71 12.16 -18.45
N ALA A 218 18.68 10.81 -18.36
CA ALA A 218 18.03 9.97 -19.36
C ALA A 218 16.53 10.29 -19.51
N MET A 219 15.85 10.60 -18.40
CA MET A 219 14.47 11.06 -18.39
C MET A 219 14.28 12.40 -19.10
N ALA A 220 15.19 13.36 -18.90
CA ALA A 220 15.13 14.66 -19.55
C ALA A 220 15.35 14.52 -21.07
N ASP A 221 16.34 13.74 -21.48
CA ASP A 221 16.65 13.50 -22.89
C ASP A 221 15.48 12.82 -23.60
N TYR A 222 14.82 11.86 -22.93
CA TYR A 222 13.58 11.27 -23.42
C TYR A 222 12.47 12.30 -23.63
N LEU A 223 12.24 13.21 -22.67
CA LEU A 223 11.21 14.25 -22.78
C LEU A 223 11.51 15.23 -23.92
N VAL A 224 12.77 15.60 -24.12
CA VAL A 224 13.21 16.45 -25.26
C VAL A 224 12.94 15.74 -26.58
N ALA A 225 13.30 14.46 -26.71
CA ALA A 225 12.99 13.65 -27.88
C ALA A 225 11.47 13.53 -28.14
N GLN A 226 10.64 13.65 -27.10
CA GLN A 226 9.18 13.67 -27.19
C GLN A 226 8.57 15.07 -27.42
N GLY A 227 9.40 16.08 -27.74
CA GLY A 227 9.00 17.42 -28.13
C GLY A 227 8.77 18.41 -26.97
N VAL A 228 9.22 18.08 -25.76
CA VAL A 228 9.23 19.03 -24.64
C VAL A 228 10.45 19.95 -24.78
N SER A 229 10.25 21.26 -24.67
CA SER A 229 11.35 22.22 -24.76
C SER A 229 12.29 22.11 -23.55
N ALA A 230 13.60 22.11 -23.79
CA ALA A 230 14.60 21.84 -22.76
C ALA A 230 14.63 22.91 -21.65
N ASP A 231 14.24 24.15 -21.94
CA ASP A 231 14.12 25.25 -20.98
C ASP A 231 13.03 25.01 -19.92
N LEU A 232 12.08 24.11 -20.20
CA LEU A 232 11.02 23.73 -19.27
C LEU A 232 11.36 22.49 -18.43
N ILE A 233 12.54 21.91 -18.62
CA ILE A 233 12.96 20.70 -17.91
C ILE A 233 14.05 21.04 -16.90
N GLN A 234 13.81 20.67 -15.64
CA GLN A 234 14.78 20.72 -14.57
C GLN A 234 15.15 19.31 -14.14
N ARG A 235 16.41 19.09 -13.77
CA ARG A 235 16.94 17.78 -13.36
C ARG A 235 17.30 17.81 -11.88
N GLU A 236 16.94 16.76 -11.17
CA GLU A 236 17.42 16.44 -9.83
C GLU A 236 18.10 15.06 -9.89
N ASP A 237 19.43 15.06 -9.73
CA ASP A 237 20.31 13.95 -10.08
C ASP A 237 21.11 13.39 -8.90
N ARG A 238 20.66 13.65 -7.65
CA ARG A 238 21.38 13.26 -6.43
C ARG A 238 20.71 12.15 -5.65
N SER A 239 19.42 11.98 -5.83
CA SER A 239 18.60 11.06 -5.05
C SER A 239 18.85 9.58 -5.36
N THR A 240 18.81 8.75 -4.33
CA THR A 240 18.92 7.27 -4.43
C THR A 240 17.69 6.57 -3.87
N THR A 241 16.81 7.30 -3.19
CA THR A 241 15.57 6.78 -2.59
C THR A 241 14.37 7.64 -2.96
N THR A 242 13.15 7.10 -2.79
CA THR A 242 11.91 7.88 -2.97
C THR A 242 11.82 9.07 -2.01
N ASP A 243 12.31 8.91 -0.77
CA ASP A 243 12.29 9.97 0.24
C ASP A 243 13.27 11.10 -0.16
N GLU A 244 14.44 10.76 -0.69
CA GLU A 244 15.41 11.72 -1.24
C GLU A 244 14.91 12.41 -2.50
N ASN A 245 14.35 11.66 -3.46
CA ASN A 245 13.74 12.23 -4.68
C ASN A 245 12.82 13.40 -4.31
N LEU A 246 11.92 13.14 -3.36
CA LEU A 246 10.94 14.09 -2.91
C LEU A 246 11.61 15.25 -2.13
N THR A 247 12.51 14.96 -1.21
CA THR A 247 13.19 15.98 -0.40
C THR A 247 14.02 16.94 -1.26
N PHE A 248 14.84 16.41 -2.17
CA PHE A 248 15.71 17.20 -3.05
C PHE A 248 14.91 17.97 -4.10
N SER A 249 13.89 17.34 -4.69
CA SER A 249 12.94 18.04 -5.56
C SER A 249 12.23 19.17 -4.82
N GLY A 250 11.83 18.94 -3.57
CA GLY A 250 11.20 19.94 -2.71
C GLY A 250 12.07 21.18 -2.54
N ALA A 251 13.36 20.98 -2.24
CA ALA A 251 14.32 22.07 -2.09
C ALA A 251 14.53 22.86 -3.40
N LEU A 252 14.57 22.19 -4.54
CA LEU A 252 14.67 22.85 -5.85
C LEU A 252 13.44 23.71 -6.15
N MET A 253 12.24 23.15 -5.93
CA MET A 253 10.98 23.87 -6.15
C MET A 253 10.83 25.07 -5.20
N GLU A 254 11.20 24.91 -3.94
CA GLU A 254 11.10 25.97 -2.92
C GLU A 254 12.03 27.16 -3.20
N ARG A 255 13.25 26.90 -3.71
CA ARG A 255 14.17 27.95 -4.16
C ARG A 255 13.61 28.80 -5.28
N GLN A 256 12.82 28.21 -6.18
CA GLN A 256 12.22 28.91 -7.31
C GLN A 256 10.88 29.57 -6.95
N ASN A 257 10.09 28.91 -6.10
CA ASN A 257 8.81 29.44 -5.63
C ASN A 257 8.52 28.88 -4.21
N PRO A 258 8.66 29.70 -3.15
CA PRO A 258 8.34 29.31 -1.78
C PRO A 258 6.87 28.97 -1.54
N ASP A 259 5.96 29.21 -2.51
CA ASP A 259 4.55 28.82 -2.47
C ASP A 259 4.16 27.80 -3.55
N TYR A 260 5.14 27.05 -4.04
CA TYR A 260 4.95 26.08 -5.11
C TYR A 260 3.83 25.08 -4.82
N ARG A 261 3.18 24.66 -5.90
CA ARG A 261 2.34 23.47 -5.93
C ARG A 261 2.83 22.54 -7.02
N CYS A 262 2.81 21.25 -6.79
CA CYS A 262 3.27 20.28 -7.78
C CYS A 262 2.29 19.14 -8.04
N VAL A 263 2.46 18.52 -9.20
CA VAL A 263 1.91 17.19 -9.50
C VAL A 263 3.09 16.23 -9.55
N ILE A 264 3.05 15.18 -8.73
CA ILE A 264 4.07 14.14 -8.69
C ILE A 264 3.57 12.96 -9.53
N VAL A 265 4.38 12.49 -10.46
CA VAL A 265 4.06 11.43 -11.40
C VAL A 265 4.88 10.20 -11.08
N THR A 266 4.19 9.09 -10.86
CA THR A 266 4.78 7.76 -10.62
C THR A 266 3.89 6.69 -11.24
N ASN A 267 4.08 5.40 -10.95
CA ASN A 267 3.15 4.34 -11.39
C ASN A 267 1.99 4.13 -10.42
N ASN A 268 0.90 3.57 -10.92
CA ASN A 268 -0.35 3.31 -10.18
C ASN A 268 -0.12 2.59 -8.83
N TYR A 269 0.72 1.55 -8.80
CA TYR A 269 0.99 0.80 -7.57
C TYR A 269 1.70 1.65 -6.51
N HIS A 270 2.47 2.66 -6.93
CA HIS A 270 3.33 3.46 -6.06
C HIS A 270 2.65 4.77 -5.58
N VAL A 271 1.52 5.15 -6.17
CA VAL A 271 0.83 6.43 -5.90
C VAL A 271 0.58 6.68 -4.41
N PHE A 272 0.04 5.69 -3.69
CA PHE A 272 -0.36 5.91 -2.31
C PHE A 272 0.85 6.05 -1.37
N ARG A 273 1.89 5.21 -1.52
CA ARG A 273 3.11 5.37 -0.72
C ARG A 273 3.79 6.70 -1.02
N THR A 274 3.91 7.09 -2.29
CA THR A 274 4.47 8.39 -2.68
C THR A 274 3.66 9.55 -2.10
N ALA A 275 2.33 9.43 -2.02
CA ALA A 275 1.48 10.44 -1.40
C ALA A 275 1.76 10.58 0.10
N VAL A 276 1.90 9.45 0.80
CA VAL A 276 2.28 9.42 2.23
C VAL A 276 3.65 10.05 2.42
N THR A 277 4.65 9.66 1.61
CA THR A 277 5.99 10.26 1.68
C THR A 277 5.95 11.75 1.42
N ALA A 278 5.30 12.22 0.35
CA ALA A 278 5.18 13.63 0.01
C ALA A 278 4.56 14.45 1.15
N ARG A 279 3.64 13.85 1.91
CA ARG A 279 3.12 14.48 3.13
C ARG A 279 4.17 14.58 4.23
N ARG A 280 4.92 13.50 4.49
CA ARG A 280 5.96 13.48 5.53
C ARG A 280 7.09 14.47 5.23
N THR A 281 7.47 14.61 3.97
CA THR A 281 8.52 15.53 3.50
C THR A 281 8.03 16.96 3.28
N GLY A 282 6.77 17.27 3.62
CA GLY A 282 6.21 18.63 3.53
C GLY A 282 5.86 19.12 2.12
N ILE A 283 6.01 18.28 1.09
CA ILE A 283 5.76 18.67 -0.30
C ILE A 283 4.29 18.97 -0.55
N ARG A 284 4.02 20.10 -1.19
CA ARG A 284 2.66 20.55 -1.54
C ARG A 284 2.22 19.97 -2.89
N GLY A 285 2.25 18.64 -2.96
CA GLY A 285 2.02 17.87 -4.19
C GLY A 285 0.81 16.94 -4.13
N HIS A 286 0.13 16.79 -5.27
CA HIS A 286 -0.77 15.65 -5.51
C HIS A 286 -0.06 14.61 -6.36
N VAL A 287 -0.33 13.33 -6.10
CA VAL A 287 0.37 12.22 -6.77
C VAL A 287 -0.58 11.53 -7.74
N ILE A 288 -0.10 11.30 -8.96
CA ILE A 288 -0.82 10.57 -10.01
C ILE A 288 -0.02 9.36 -10.50
N GLY A 289 -0.75 8.36 -10.96
CA GLY A 289 -0.19 7.11 -11.47
C GLY A 289 -0.19 7.03 -13.00
N ALA A 290 0.87 6.42 -13.54
CA ALA A 290 0.96 5.86 -14.87
C ALA A 290 0.64 4.35 -14.83
N PRO A 291 0.07 3.79 -15.91
CA PRO A 291 -0.21 2.35 -16.01
C PRO A 291 1.01 1.48 -15.69
N THR A 292 0.74 0.25 -15.27
CA THR A 292 1.77 -0.77 -14.98
C THR A 292 1.32 -2.09 -15.57
N ALA A 293 2.29 -2.91 -16.01
CA ALA A 293 2.02 -4.26 -16.50
C ALA A 293 1.29 -5.09 -15.43
N ALA A 294 0.23 -5.79 -15.83
CA ALA A 294 -0.65 -6.52 -14.92
C ALA A 294 0.08 -7.62 -14.13
N TYR A 295 1.06 -8.31 -14.74
CA TYR A 295 1.82 -9.38 -14.07
C TYR A 295 2.71 -8.86 -12.93
N PHE A 296 3.21 -7.63 -13.05
CA PHE A 296 4.08 -6.99 -12.06
C PHE A 296 3.27 -6.41 -10.89
N TRP A 297 2.00 -6.09 -11.13
CA TRP A 297 1.15 -5.40 -10.17
C TRP A 297 1.05 -6.09 -8.78
N PRO A 298 0.81 -7.41 -8.65
CA PRO A 298 0.63 -8.02 -7.33
C PRO A 298 1.90 -7.93 -6.47
N SER A 299 3.04 -8.36 -7.01
CA SER A 299 4.32 -8.29 -6.31
C SER A 299 4.73 -6.84 -6.01
N ALA A 300 4.47 -5.91 -6.92
CA ALA A 300 4.70 -4.49 -6.67
C ALA A 300 3.84 -3.98 -5.51
N MET A 301 2.53 -4.27 -5.49
CA MET A 301 1.63 -3.83 -4.40
C MET A 301 2.05 -4.39 -3.04
N ILE A 302 2.46 -5.66 -2.97
CA ILE A 302 2.99 -6.25 -1.73
C ILE A 302 4.24 -5.52 -1.28
N ARG A 303 5.19 -5.24 -2.20
CA ARG A 303 6.40 -4.48 -1.88
C ARG A 303 6.09 -3.09 -1.35
N GLU A 304 5.18 -2.36 -2.00
CA GLU A 304 4.76 -1.03 -1.56
C GLU A 304 4.09 -1.07 -0.18
N PHE A 305 3.29 -2.10 0.07
CA PHE A 305 2.65 -2.31 1.37
C PHE A 305 3.67 -2.65 2.47
N VAL A 306 4.64 -3.52 2.20
CA VAL A 306 5.73 -3.83 3.15
C VAL A 306 6.54 -2.59 3.48
N ALA A 307 6.88 -1.77 2.48
CA ALA A 307 7.56 -0.49 2.70
C ALA A 307 6.74 0.47 3.59
N LEU A 308 5.40 0.45 3.44
CA LEU A 308 4.50 1.21 4.32
C LEU A 308 4.49 0.63 5.75
N LEU A 309 4.46 -0.70 5.92
CA LEU A 309 4.54 -1.33 7.25
C LEU A 309 5.84 -0.97 7.97
N VAL A 310 6.97 -0.97 7.25
CA VAL A 310 8.28 -0.56 7.79
C VAL A 310 8.27 0.93 8.18
N SER A 311 7.65 1.79 7.37
CA SER A 311 7.49 3.21 7.70
C SER A 311 6.71 3.46 9.00
N TYR A 312 5.84 2.52 9.39
CA TYR A 312 5.06 2.56 10.62
C TYR A 312 5.47 1.47 11.63
N ARG A 313 6.74 1.03 11.59
CA ARG A 313 7.25 -0.11 12.39
C ARG A 313 6.93 -0.03 13.88
N ARG A 314 6.92 1.16 14.49
CA ARG A 314 6.63 1.33 15.92
C ARG A 314 5.18 0.96 16.23
N THR A 315 4.23 1.53 15.49
CA THR A 315 2.79 1.23 15.65
C THR A 315 2.51 -0.24 15.38
N ASN A 316 3.10 -0.80 14.32
CA ASN A 316 2.94 -2.21 13.98
C ASN A 316 3.55 -3.12 15.07
N ALA A 317 4.73 -2.81 15.58
CA ALA A 317 5.37 -3.59 16.64
C ALA A 317 4.55 -3.60 17.93
N VAL A 318 3.96 -2.47 18.32
CA VAL A 318 3.07 -2.40 19.49
C VAL A 318 1.85 -3.30 19.31
N ILE A 319 1.17 -3.24 18.16
CA ILE A 319 -0.01 -4.06 17.91
C ILE A 319 0.35 -5.55 17.87
N PHE A 320 1.46 -5.91 17.21
CA PHE A 320 1.97 -7.27 17.21
C PHE A 320 2.24 -7.79 18.61
N LEU A 321 2.92 -6.99 19.44
CA LEU A 321 3.20 -7.33 20.83
C LEU A 321 1.91 -7.53 21.63
N LEU A 322 0.93 -6.64 21.48
CA LEU A 322 -0.36 -6.78 22.17
C LEU A 322 -1.09 -8.06 21.78
N VAL A 323 -1.10 -8.43 20.50
CA VAL A 323 -1.73 -9.68 20.03
C VAL A 323 -0.99 -10.89 20.59
N LEU A 324 0.35 -10.88 20.58
CA LEU A 324 1.16 -11.97 21.14
C LEU A 324 0.96 -12.13 22.65
N LEU A 325 0.95 -11.01 23.40
CA LEU A 325 0.69 -11.03 24.84
C LEU A 325 -0.72 -11.51 25.16
N SER A 326 -1.71 -11.14 24.34
CA SER A 326 -3.08 -11.65 24.49
C SER A 326 -3.15 -13.16 24.27
N GLY A 327 -2.46 -13.67 23.24
CA GLY A 327 -2.34 -15.10 22.98
C GLY A 327 -1.65 -15.83 24.14
N LEU A 328 -0.52 -15.30 24.63
CA LEU A 328 0.20 -15.86 25.77
C LEU A 328 -0.66 -15.88 27.04
N PHE A 329 -1.42 -14.82 27.28
CA PHE A 329 -2.34 -14.72 28.42
C PHE A 329 -3.44 -15.78 28.34
N ILE A 330 -4.08 -15.97 27.17
CA ILE A 330 -5.08 -17.02 26.96
C ILE A 330 -4.45 -18.41 27.15
N TRP A 331 -3.25 -18.62 26.61
CA TRP A 331 -2.52 -19.87 26.78
C TRP A 331 -2.25 -20.18 28.25
N TRP A 332 -1.84 -19.17 29.03
CA TRP A 332 -1.59 -19.28 30.46
C TRP A 332 -2.86 -19.59 31.26
N LEU A 333 -3.99 -18.96 30.92
CA LEU A 333 -5.27 -19.21 31.58
C LEU A 333 -5.79 -20.65 31.41
N GLY A 334 -5.54 -21.26 30.26
CA GLY A 334 -5.91 -22.66 30.02
C GLY A 334 -4.83 -23.67 30.37
N TRP A 335 -3.73 -23.25 31.02
CA TRP A 335 -2.72 -24.16 31.53
C TRP A 335 -3.24 -24.88 32.78
N PRO A 336 -3.23 -26.22 32.84
CA PRO A 336 -3.67 -26.94 34.03
C PRO A 336 -2.86 -26.50 35.25
N SER A 337 -3.54 -26.08 36.32
CA SER A 337 -2.86 -25.80 37.59
C SER A 337 -2.20 -27.09 38.09
N PRO A 338 -0.92 -27.08 38.53
CA PRO A 338 -0.18 -28.29 38.93
C PRO A 338 -0.66 -28.94 40.25
N GLY A 339 -1.96 -28.88 40.57
CA GLY A 339 -2.56 -29.48 41.76
C GLY A 339 -3.94 -30.10 41.56
N ALA A 340 -4.50 -30.10 40.34
CA ALA A 340 -5.74 -30.84 40.06
C ALA A 340 -5.40 -32.30 39.75
N LEU A 341 -5.14 -33.09 40.80
CA LEU A 341 -5.20 -34.55 40.69
C LEU A 341 -6.63 -34.93 40.29
N PRO A 342 -6.83 -35.85 39.33
CA PRO A 342 -8.15 -36.38 39.03
C PRO A 342 -8.66 -37.13 40.26
N LEU A 343 -9.78 -36.66 40.83
CA LEU A 343 -10.59 -37.42 41.79
C LEU A 343 -11.55 -38.34 41.04
#